data_AF-A0A554UKY0-F1
#
_entry.id   AF-A0A554UKY0-F1
#
_cell.length_a   1.000
_cell.length_b   1.000
_cell.length_c   1.000
_cell.angle_alpha   90.00
_cell.angle_beta   90.00
_cell.angle_gamma   90.00
#
_symmetry.space_group_name_H-M   'P 1'
#
loop_
_entity.id
_entity.type
_entity.pdbx_description
1 polymer ?
#
loop_
_entity_poly.entity_id
_entity_poly.type
_entity_poly.pdbx_seq_one_letter_code
_entity_poly.pdbx_strand_id
1 'polypeptide(L)'
;MLLLVELVLTLLLIGATARSAVVVRRRRAESLLIAASNERLDHVLDENERVAKAARDVAAAVETTTTAVELGTGIVRASHEAIAAIPFDVLDSIPATRAASKLAREIHDETAAGVYRAISGVNKAIGDAFKTRTPRT
;
A
#
# COMPACT_ATOMS: atom_id res chain seq x y z
N MET A 1 -49.55 16.04 64.25
CA MET A 1 -49.74 15.83 62.80
C MET A 1 -48.76 16.65 61.97
N LEU A 2 -48.68 17.98 62.12
CA LEU A 2 -47.77 18.85 61.34
C LEU A 2 -46.29 18.41 61.35
N LEU A 3 -45.69 18.17 62.52
CA LEU A 3 -44.28 17.74 62.64
C LEU A 3 -43.98 16.43 61.89
N LEU A 4 -44.95 15.51 61.83
CA LEU A 4 -44.78 14.21 61.18
C LEU A 4 -44.82 14.36 59.65
N VAL A 5 -45.66 15.28 59.15
CA VAL A 5 -45.74 15.64 57.72
C VAL A 5 -44.45 16.34 57.27
N GLU A 6 -43.93 17.28 58.06
CA GLU A 6 -42.65 17.97 57.78
C GLU A 6 -41.46 17.00 57.76
N LEU A 7 -41.42 16.04 58.70
CA LEU A 7 -40.39 15.01 58.73
C LEU A 7 -40.42 14.11 57.49
N VAL A 8 -41.61 13.70 57.04
CA VAL A 8 -41.75 12.87 55.84
C VAL A 8 -41.32 13.64 54.59
N LEU A 9 -41.73 14.90 54.45
CA LEU A 9 -41.34 15.76 53.32
C LEU A 9 -39.83 15.97 53.26
N THR A 10 -39.19 16.24 54.40
CA THR A 10 -37.73 16.42 54.48
C THR A 10 -36.99 15.14 54.10
N LEU A 11 -37.43 13.97 54.58
CA LEU A 11 -36.84 12.69 54.18
C LEU A 11 -36.99 12.39 52.69
N LEU A 12 -38.15 12.71 52.10
CA LEU A 12 -38.37 12.57 50.66
C LEU A 12 -37.46 13.50 49.84
N LEU A 13 -37.29 14.75 50.26
CA LEU A 13 -36.39 15.70 49.61
C LEU A 13 -34.93 15.27 49.70
N ILE A 14 -34.49 14.76 50.86
CA ILE A 14 -33.14 14.21 51.04
C ILE A 14 -32.96 13.00 50.12
N GLY A 15 -33.92 12.08 50.07
CA GLY A 15 -33.89 10.91 49.19
C GLY A 15 -33.84 11.28 47.71
N ALA A 16 -34.65 12.25 47.27
CA ALA A 16 -34.66 12.76 45.90
C ALA A 16 -33.34 13.44 45.53
N THR A 17 -32.76 14.22 46.45
CA THR A 17 -31.47 14.88 46.26
C THR A 17 -30.32 13.87 46.17
N ALA A 18 -30.30 12.88 47.07
CA ALA A 18 -29.31 11.81 47.04
C ALA A 18 -29.39 10.99 45.75
N ARG A 19 -30.61 10.61 45.31
CA ARG A 19 -30.82 9.91 44.04
C ARG A 19 -30.35 10.74 42.84
N SER A 20 -30.68 12.02 42.82
CA SER A 20 -30.27 12.94 41.76
C SER A 20 -28.74 13.07 41.69
N ALA A 21 -28.09 13.18 42.85
CA ALA A 21 -26.62 13.22 42.93
C ALA A 21 -25.98 11.94 42.38
N VAL A 22 -26.53 10.76 42.68
CA VAL A 22 -26.04 9.48 42.13
C VAL A 22 -26.23 9.42 40.62
N VAL A 23 -27.40 9.83 40.10
CA VAL A 23 -27.66 9.83 38.65
C VAL A 23 -26.72 10.78 37.91
N VAL A 24 -26.51 11.99 38.43
CA VAL A 24 -25.58 12.95 37.83
C VAL A 24 -24.14 12.42 37.84
N ARG A 25 -23.71 11.80 38.94
CA ARG A 25 -22.38 11.17 39.02
C ARG A 25 -22.22 10.04 38.00
N ARG A 26 -23.22 9.17 37.86
CA ARG A 26 -23.22 8.08 36.87
C ARG A 26 -23.16 8.60 35.45
N ARG A 27 -24.01 9.58 35.09
CA ARG A 27 -23.99 10.19 33.76
C ARG A 27 -22.66 10.87 33.45
N ARG A 28 -22.07 11.58 34.42
CA ARG A 28 -20.73 12.18 34.23
C ARG A 28 -19.67 11.10 34.00
N ALA A 29 -19.70 10.01 34.74
CA ALA A 29 -18.78 8.89 34.52
C ALA A 29 -18.97 8.27 33.12
N GLU A 30 -20.21 8.04 32.68
CA GLU A 30 -20.52 7.55 31.34
C GLU A 30 -20.03 8.53 30.25
N SER A 31 -20.29 9.84 30.40
CA SER A 31 -19.83 10.85 29.44
C SER A 31 -18.30 10.91 29.34
N LEU A 32 -17.59 10.77 30.46
CA LEU A 32 -16.12 10.72 30.47
C LEU A 32 -15.60 9.46 29.75
N LEU A 33 -16.23 8.31 29.96
CA LEU A 33 -15.86 7.07 29.27
C LEU A 33 -16.12 7.14 27.77
N ILE A 34 -17.24 7.74 27.35
CA ILE A 34 -17.56 7.96 25.94
C ILE A 34 -16.55 8.93 25.32
N ALA A 35 -16.23 10.04 26.01
CA ALA A 35 -15.24 11.00 25.53
C ALA A 35 -13.86 10.36 25.33
N ALA A 36 -13.39 9.56 26.28
CA ALA A 36 -12.12 8.83 26.17
C ALA A 36 -12.15 7.78 25.05
N SER A 37 -13.31 7.15 24.79
CA SER A 37 -13.47 6.19 23.70
C SER A 37 -13.44 6.88 22.33
N ASN A 38 -14.07 8.04 22.21
CA ASN A 38 -14.05 8.85 20.99
C ASN A 38 -12.64 9.36 20.69
N GLU A 39 -11.93 9.88 21.68
CA GLU A 39 -10.54 10.33 21.53
C GLU A 39 -9.64 9.19 21.04
N ARG A 40 -9.80 7.99 21.61
CA ARG A 40 -9.09 6.80 21.13
C ARG A 40 -9.45 6.45 19.69
N LEU A 41 -10.72 6.57 19.31
CA LEU A 41 -11.16 6.26 17.95
C LEU A 41 -10.60 7.25 16.94
N ASP A 42 -10.58 8.54 17.27
CA ASP A 42 -9.98 9.60 16.43
C ASP A 42 -8.50 9.30 16.19
N HIS A 43 -7.75 8.90 17.22
CA HIS A 43 -6.36 8.49 17.05
C HIS A 43 -6.18 7.27 16.13
N VAL A 44 -7.10 6.30 16.18
CA VAL A 44 -7.06 5.13 15.28
C VAL A 44 -7.41 5.52 13.85
N LEU A 45 -8.36 6.44 13.65
CA LEU A 45 -8.70 6.95 12.33
C LEU A 45 -7.54 7.73 11.70
N ASP A 46 -6.92 8.63 12.47
CA ASP A 46 -5.73 9.36 12.05
C ASP A 46 -4.58 8.41 11.66
N GLU A 47 -4.36 7.36 12.45
CA GLU A 47 -3.32 6.38 12.15
C GLU A 47 -3.64 5.57 10.89
N ASN A 48 -4.89 5.15 10.72
CA ASN A 48 -5.33 4.48 9.51
C ASN A 48 -5.19 5.38 8.27
N GLU A 49 -5.48 6.67 8.39
CA GLU A 49 -5.29 7.63 7.29
C GLU A 49 -3.80 7.77 6.93
N ARG A 50 -2.92 7.89 7.93
CA ARG A 50 -1.47 7.93 7.74
C ARG A 50 -0.96 6.67 7.04
N VAL A 51 -1.37 5.49 7.49
CA VAL A 51 -1.01 4.20 6.88
C VAL A 51 -1.53 4.11 5.44
N ALA A 52 -2.78 4.50 5.20
CA ALA A 52 -3.37 4.49 3.86
C ALA A 52 -2.65 5.46 2.90
N LYS A 53 -2.26 6.64 3.39
CA LYS A 53 -1.47 7.60 2.62
C LYS A 53 -0.09 7.03 2.28
N ALA A 54 0.63 6.50 3.27
CA ALA A 54 1.93 5.88 3.05
C ALA A 54 1.87 4.72 2.04
N ALA A 55 0.82 3.89 2.11
CA ALA A 55 0.60 2.82 1.14
C ALA A 55 0.39 3.34 -0.29
N ARG A 56 -0.35 4.45 -0.47
CA ARG A 56 -0.52 5.10 -1.77
C ARG A 56 0.79 5.68 -2.30
N ASP A 57 1.56 6.34 -1.45
CA ASP A 57 2.85 6.93 -1.82
C ASP A 57 3.84 5.85 -2.28
N VAL A 58 3.88 4.70 -1.57
CA VAL A 58 4.67 3.53 -1.98
C VAL A 58 4.20 2.97 -3.31
N ALA A 59 2.89 2.81 -3.52
CA ALA A 59 2.36 2.29 -4.79
C ALA A 59 2.72 3.20 -5.98
N ALA A 60 2.62 4.53 -5.82
CA ALA A 60 3.01 5.50 -6.84
C ALA A 60 4.52 5.46 -7.13
N ALA A 61 5.36 5.33 -6.09
CA ALA A 61 6.80 5.19 -6.25
C ALA A 61 7.18 3.89 -7.00
N VAL A 62 6.50 2.78 -6.69
CA VAL A 62 6.69 1.50 -7.39
C VAL A 62 6.29 1.64 -8.86
N GLU A 63 5.14 2.22 -9.18
CA GLU A 63 4.69 2.42 -10.57
C GLU A 63 5.65 3.29 -11.39
N THR A 64 6.17 4.35 -10.79
CA THR A 64 7.18 5.20 -11.43
C THR A 64 8.47 4.41 -11.68
N THR A 65 8.90 3.62 -10.70
CA THR A 65 10.12 2.81 -10.78
C THR A 65 9.99 1.71 -11.85
N THR A 66 8.88 0.99 -11.88
CA THR A 66 8.67 -0.08 -12.87
C THR A 66 8.60 0.48 -14.29
N THR A 67 8.00 1.66 -14.48
CA THR A 67 8.01 2.36 -15.76
C THR A 67 9.43 2.75 -16.20
N ALA A 68 10.23 3.29 -15.28
CA ALA A 68 11.62 3.64 -15.55
C ALA A 68 12.48 2.42 -15.90
N VAL A 69 12.30 1.29 -15.19
CA VAL A 69 12.97 0.02 -15.49
C VAL A 69 12.58 -0.51 -16.86
N GLU A 70 11.31 -0.43 -17.24
CA GLU A 70 10.85 -0.87 -18.56
C GLU A 70 11.51 -0.05 -19.67
N LEU A 71 11.52 1.28 -19.52
CA LEU A 71 12.18 2.18 -20.47
C LEU A 71 13.68 1.88 -20.58
N GLY A 72 14.37 1.75 -19.43
CA GLY A 72 15.79 1.42 -19.39
C GLY A 72 16.10 0.07 -20.04
N THR A 73 15.26 -0.93 -19.78
CA THR A 73 15.36 -2.26 -20.40
C THR A 73 15.22 -2.18 -21.92
N GLY A 74 14.28 -1.37 -22.42
CA GLY A 74 14.11 -1.12 -23.85
C GLY A 74 15.33 -0.46 -24.50
N ILE A 75 15.93 0.54 -23.83
CA ILE A 75 17.14 1.21 -24.32
C ILE A 75 18.33 0.25 -24.37
N VAL A 76 18.55 -0.52 -23.31
CA VAL A 76 19.63 -1.51 -23.24
C VAL A 76 19.42 -2.58 -24.30
N ARG A 77 18.19 -3.06 -24.49
CA ARG A 77 17.85 -4.03 -25.54
C ARG A 77 18.19 -3.51 -26.93
N ALA A 78 17.73 -2.31 -27.28
CA ALA A 78 17.99 -1.72 -28.59
C ALA A 78 19.50 -1.53 -28.83
N SER A 79 20.22 -1.07 -27.80
CA SER A 79 21.68 -0.88 -27.87
C SER A 79 22.42 -2.21 -28.02
N HIS A 80 21.99 -3.23 -27.28
CA HIS A 80 22.54 -4.59 -27.35
C HIS A 80 22.34 -5.19 -28.73
N GLU A 81 21.13 -5.13 -29.28
CA GLU A 81 20.81 -5.64 -30.63
C GLU A 81 21.68 -4.93 -31.70
N ALA A 82 21.83 -3.61 -31.61
CA ALA A 82 22.66 -2.85 -32.55
C ALA A 82 24.15 -3.21 -32.50
N ILE A 83 24.71 -3.38 -31.30
CA ILE A 83 26.12 -3.74 -31.13
C ILE A 83 26.36 -5.21 -31.48
N ALA A 84 25.45 -6.10 -31.10
CA ALA A 84 25.55 -7.53 -31.35
C ALA A 84 25.49 -7.87 -32.85
N ALA A 85 24.81 -7.06 -33.67
CA ALA A 85 24.78 -7.25 -35.12
C ALA A 85 26.18 -7.17 -35.77
N ILE A 86 27.06 -6.30 -35.27
CA ILE A 86 28.39 -6.03 -35.86
C ILE A 86 29.24 -7.30 -36.04
N PRO A 87 29.52 -8.11 -34.99
CA PRO A 87 30.34 -9.32 -35.16
C PRO A 87 29.68 -10.35 -36.08
N PHE A 88 28.36 -10.51 -36.03
CA PHE A 88 27.68 -11.46 -36.92
C PHE A 88 27.71 -10.99 -38.38
N ASP A 89 27.61 -9.69 -38.65
CA ASP A 89 27.73 -9.15 -40.01
C ASP A 89 29.15 -9.37 -40.57
N VAL A 90 30.17 -9.21 -39.72
CA VAL A 90 31.56 -9.56 -40.08
C VAL A 90 31.67 -11.06 -40.38
N LEU A 91 31.16 -11.94 -39.52
CA LEU A 91 31.24 -13.40 -39.73
C LEU A 91 30.41 -13.88 -40.92
N ASP A 92 29.30 -13.21 -41.25
CA ASP A 92 28.46 -13.53 -42.41
C ASP A 92 29.13 -13.11 -43.73
N SER A 93 29.99 -12.09 -43.69
CA SER A 93 30.77 -11.66 -44.87
C SER A 93 31.80 -12.70 -45.31
N ILE A 94 32.25 -13.57 -44.40
CA ILE A 94 33.25 -14.62 -44.66
C ILE A 94 32.54 -15.95 -45.03
N PRO A 95 32.74 -16.50 -46.25
CA PRO A 95 32.02 -17.70 -46.70
C PRO A 95 32.19 -18.92 -45.79
N ALA A 96 33.37 -19.09 -45.20
CA ALA A 96 33.69 -20.23 -44.33
C ALA A 96 32.93 -20.22 -43.00
N THR A 97 32.53 -19.05 -42.48
CA THR A 97 31.88 -18.91 -41.16
C THR A 97 30.40 -18.61 -41.25
N ARG A 98 29.88 -18.20 -42.42
CA ARG A 98 28.49 -17.76 -42.61
C ARG A 98 27.44 -18.70 -42.05
N ALA A 99 27.54 -20.00 -42.32
CA ALA A 99 26.54 -20.96 -41.84
C ALA A 99 26.51 -21.05 -40.31
N ALA A 100 27.68 -21.10 -39.67
CA ALA A 100 27.81 -21.14 -38.22
C ALA A 100 27.41 -19.81 -37.58
N SER A 101 27.75 -18.68 -38.21
CA SER A 101 27.37 -17.33 -37.79
C SER A 101 25.86 -17.17 -37.69
N LYS A 102 25.11 -17.59 -38.72
CA LYS A 102 23.64 -17.53 -38.71
C LYS A 102 23.02 -18.35 -37.58
N LEU A 103 23.47 -19.59 -37.37
CA LEU A 103 23.00 -20.43 -36.28
C LEU A 103 23.31 -19.80 -34.92
N ALA A 104 24.52 -19.26 -34.74
CA ALA A 104 24.91 -18.58 -33.51
C ALA A 104 24.09 -17.31 -33.28
N ARG A 105 23.76 -16.55 -34.34
CA ARG A 105 22.89 -15.37 -34.27
C ARG A 105 21.49 -15.73 -33.79
N GLU A 106 20.89 -16.78 -34.35
CA GLU A 106 19.56 -17.26 -33.92
C GLU A 106 19.54 -17.68 -32.44
N ILE A 107 20.55 -18.43 -31.99
CA ILE A 107 20.66 -18.85 -30.58
C ILE A 107 20.87 -17.63 -29.66
N HIS A 108 21.73 -16.70 -30.06
CA HIS A 108 21.97 -15.46 -29.32
C HIS A 108 20.69 -14.64 -29.17
N ASP A 109 19.97 -14.43 -30.27
CA ASP A 109 18.77 -13.59 -30.30
C ASP A 109 17.64 -14.21 -29.47
N GLU A 110 17.44 -15.52 -29.54
CA GLU A 110 16.45 -16.22 -28.70
C GLU A 110 16.84 -16.13 -27.21
N THR A 111 18.11 -16.32 -26.88
CA THR A 111 18.60 -16.23 -25.50
C THR A 111 18.42 -14.82 -24.95
N ALA A 112 18.81 -13.81 -25.73
CA ALA A 112 18.66 -12.41 -25.36
C ALA A 112 17.17 -12.04 -25.19
N ALA A 113 16.31 -12.47 -26.12
CA ALA A 113 14.86 -12.27 -26.01
C ALA A 113 14.31 -12.92 -24.73
N GLY A 114 14.78 -14.12 -24.37
CA GLY A 114 14.46 -14.79 -23.11
C GLY A 114 14.80 -13.94 -21.87
N VAL A 115 16.02 -13.39 -21.82
CA VAL A 115 16.47 -12.53 -20.72
C VAL A 115 15.60 -11.27 -20.62
N TYR A 116 15.37 -10.56 -21.72
CA TYR A 116 14.55 -9.35 -21.70
C TYR A 116 13.09 -9.65 -21.31
N ARG A 117 12.50 -10.75 -21.79
CA ARG A 117 11.17 -11.20 -21.36
C ARG A 117 11.12 -11.49 -19.86
N ALA A 118 12.15 -12.10 -19.30
CA ALA A 118 12.23 -12.37 -17.87
C ALA A 118 12.29 -11.07 -17.05
N ILE A 119 13.08 -10.09 -17.49
CA ILE A 119 13.18 -8.77 -16.84
C ILE A 119 11.81 -8.07 -16.85
N SER A 120 11.17 -7.94 -18.02
CA SER A 120 9.83 -7.32 -18.11
C SER A 120 8.79 -8.11 -17.30
N GLY A 121 8.89 -9.43 -17.25
CA GLY A 121 8.01 -10.29 -16.45
C GLY A 121 8.12 -10.03 -14.95
N VAL A 122 9.35 -9.95 -14.43
CA VAL A 122 9.62 -9.61 -13.02
C VAL A 122 9.15 -8.19 -12.71
N ASN A 123 9.46 -7.24 -13.59
CA ASN A 123 9.05 -5.84 -13.45
C ASN A 123 7.53 -5.69 -13.34
N LYS A 124 6.79 -6.39 -14.21
CA LYS A 124 5.33 -6.44 -14.17
C LYS A 124 4.79 -7.10 -12.90
N ALA A 125 5.36 -8.24 -12.50
CA ALA A 125 4.95 -8.93 -11.28
C ALA A 125 5.10 -8.07 -10.02
N ILE A 126 6.18 -7.28 -9.94
CA ILE A 126 6.38 -6.29 -8.87
C ILE A 126 5.26 -5.25 -8.92
N GLY A 127 4.99 -4.63 -10.08
CA GLY A 127 3.91 -3.66 -10.22
C GLY A 127 2.54 -4.20 -9.79
N ASP A 128 2.19 -5.41 -10.22
CA ASP A 128 0.90 -6.05 -9.91
C ASP A 128 0.77 -6.40 -8.41
N ALA A 129 1.86 -6.80 -7.75
CA ALA A 129 1.86 -7.10 -6.31
C ALA A 129 1.56 -5.86 -5.45
N PHE A 130 1.98 -4.67 -5.89
CA PHE A 130 1.70 -3.42 -5.16
C PHE A 130 0.34 -2.80 -5.52
N LYS A 131 -0.18 -3.04 -6.74
CA LYS A 131 -1.55 -2.66 -7.13
C LYS A 131 -2.63 -3.44 -6.39
N THR A 132 -2.40 -4.73 -6.13
CA THR A 132 -3.36 -5.61 -5.44
C THR A 132 -3.39 -5.41 -3.92
N ARG A 133 -2.34 -4.81 -3.34
CA ARG A 133 -2.25 -4.50 -1.90
C ARG A 133 -2.80 -3.12 -1.52
N THR A 134 -3.22 -2.29 -2.47
CA THR A 134 -3.94 -1.06 -2.16
C THR A 134 -5.36 -1.42 -1.73
N PRO A 135 -5.78 -1.15 -0.48
CA PRO A 135 -7.13 -1.49 -0.05
C PRO A 135 -8.13 -0.75 -0.92
N ARG A 136 -9.06 -1.49 -1.54
CA ARG A 136 -10.23 -0.92 -2.19
C ARG A 136 -11.06 -0.26 -1.09
N THR A 137 -11.07 1.08 -1.09
CA THR A 137 -12.06 1.89 -0.37
C THR A 137 -13.44 1.67 -0.95
#